data_AF-A0A6M3KYB0-F1
#
_entry.id   AF-A0A6M3KYB0-F1
#
_cell.length_a   1.000
_cell.length_b   1.000
_cell.length_c   1.000
_cell.angle_alpha   90.00
_cell.angle_beta   90.00
_cell.angle_gamma   90.00
#
_symmetry.space_group_name_H-M   'P 1'
#
loop_
_entity.id
_entity.type
_entity.pdbx_description
1 polymer ?
#
loop_
_entity_poly.entity_id
_entity_poly.type
_entity_poly.pdbx_seq_one_letter_code
_entity_poly.pdbx_strand_id
1 'polypeptide(L)'
;MKVTVKSLTDEEFERRDYRDALEIYIDGKVRFSVYDGEPEDANLSRDFNDCWNISELMKTAFLAGKNGEEFEIEILRVDEF
;
A
#
# COMPACT_ATOMS: atom_id res chain seq x y z
N MET A 1 -11.80 -3.03 10.94
CA MET A 1 -10.68 -3.05 9.98
C MET A 1 -10.28 -1.62 9.63
N LYS A 2 -9.07 -1.21 10.03
CA LYS A 2 -8.51 0.08 9.63
C LYS A 2 -7.49 -0.11 8.53
N VAL A 3 -7.69 0.57 7.40
CA VAL A 3 -6.77 0.59 6.26
C VAL A 3 -6.10 1.94 6.19
N THR A 4 -4.77 1.96 6.21
CA THR A 4 -4.00 3.20 6.01
C THR A 4 -3.21 3.07 4.71
N VAL A 5 -3.41 4.04 3.81
CA VAL A 5 -2.70 4.14 2.53
C VAL A 5 -1.69 5.27 2.67
N LYS A 6 -0.40 4.95 2.60
CA LYS A 6 0.66 5.96 2.50
C LYS A 6 1.05 6.11 1.04
N SER A 7 1.00 7.33 0.52
CA SER A 7 1.49 7.70 -0.82
C SER A 7 2.29 9.00 -0.74
N LEU A 8 3.14 9.26 -1.74
CA LEU A 8 3.88 10.53 -1.78
C LEU A 8 2.95 11.73 -1.90
N THR A 9 3.38 12.88 -1.35
CA THR A 9 2.82 14.19 -1.71
C THR A 9 3.06 14.48 -3.19
N ASP A 10 2.20 15.29 -3.80
CA ASP A 10 2.31 15.61 -5.23
C ASP A 10 3.64 16.35 -5.52
N GLU A 11 4.09 17.20 -4.59
CA GLU A 11 5.39 17.89 -4.67
C GLU A 11 6.58 16.91 -4.69
N GLU A 12 6.55 15.88 -3.84
CA GLU A 12 7.61 14.87 -3.79
C GLU A 12 7.57 13.91 -4.97
N PHE A 13 6.38 13.56 -5.43
CA PHE A 13 6.19 12.78 -6.65
C PHE A 13 6.80 13.48 -7.86
N GLU A 14 6.57 14.79 -8.03
CA GLU A 14 7.21 15.59 -9.07
C GLU A 14 8.73 15.73 -8.86
N ARG A 15 9.19 15.97 -7.62
CA ARG A 15 10.62 16.09 -7.29
C ARG A 15 11.41 14.83 -7.65
N ARG A 16 10.78 13.66 -7.58
CA ARG A 16 11.39 12.36 -7.87
C ARG A 16 11.25 11.93 -9.33
N ASP A 17 10.98 12.86 -10.24
CA ASP A 17 10.79 12.55 -11.67
C ASP A 17 9.65 11.54 -11.88
N TYR A 18 8.56 11.72 -11.14
CA TYR A 18 7.35 10.87 -11.17
C TYR A 18 7.57 9.42 -10.73
N ARG A 19 8.62 9.17 -9.93
CA ARG A 19 8.80 7.91 -9.21
C ARG A 19 7.96 7.90 -7.95
N ASP A 20 7.13 6.87 -7.80
CA ASP A 20 6.18 6.75 -6.68
C ASP A 20 6.58 5.70 -5.64
N ALA A 21 5.96 5.80 -4.48
CA ALA A 21 5.98 4.78 -3.44
C ALA A 21 4.59 4.66 -2.81
N LEU A 22 4.16 3.42 -2.57
CA LEU A 22 2.88 3.09 -1.98
C LEU A 22 3.07 2.02 -0.90
N GLU A 23 2.58 2.29 0.31
CA GLU A 23 2.42 1.28 1.34
C GLU A 23 0.97 1.21 1.81
N ILE A 24 0.42 0.00 1.88
CA ILE A 24 -0.90 -0.26 2.44
C ILE A 24 -0.74 -1.00 3.76
N TYR A 25 -1.28 -0.41 4.82
CA TYR A 25 -1.34 -0.99 6.15
C TYR A 25 -2.76 -1.47 6.43
N ILE A 26 -2.89 -2.65 7.03
CA ILE A 26 -4.14 -3.14 7.59
C ILE A 26 -3.91 -3.40 9.07
N ASP A 27 -4.69 -2.72 9.91
CA ASP A 27 -4.59 -2.77 11.37
C ASP A 27 -3.14 -2.54 11.86
N GLY A 28 -2.46 -1.55 11.24
CA GLY A 28 -1.11 -1.12 11.61
C GLY A 28 0.04 -1.96 11.04
N LYS A 29 -0.22 -3.01 10.26
CA LYS A 29 0.83 -3.85 9.63
C LYS A 29 0.89 -3.59 8.13
N VAL A 30 2.10 -3.39 7.59
CA VAL A 30 2.31 -3.35 6.12
C VAL A 30 1.87 -4.67 5.52
N ARG A 31 1.00 -4.59 4.52
CA ARG A 31 0.47 -5.75 3.79
C ARG A 31 0.83 -5.74 2.31
N PHE A 32 1.20 -4.57 1.80
CA PHE A 32 1.53 -4.35 0.41
C PHE A 32 2.43 -3.13 0.32
N SER A 33 3.54 -3.25 -0.42
CA SER A 33 4.51 -2.17 -0.60
C SER A 33 5.08 -2.18 -2.02
N VAL A 34 5.09 -1.02 -2.66
CA VAL A 34 5.64 -0.82 -4.01
C VAL A 34 6.47 0.44 -4.00
N TYR A 35 7.67 0.37 -4.57
CA TYR A 35 8.61 1.48 -4.68
C TYR A 35 9.17 1.53 -6.09
N ASP A 36 9.28 2.73 -6.64
CA ASP A 36 9.90 3.01 -7.93
C ASP A 36 11.26 3.70 -7.69
N GLY A 37 12.37 2.95 -7.73
CA GLY A 37 13.68 3.46 -7.30
C GLY A 37 14.86 3.08 -8.19
N GLU A 38 14.94 1.83 -8.62
CA GLU A 38 16.10 1.25 -9.30
C GLU A 38 15.72 0.59 -10.66
N PRO A 39 16.65 0.55 -11.64
CA PRO A 39 16.40 -0.07 -12.95
C PRO A 39 16.06 -1.57 -12.91
N GLU A 40 16.45 -2.27 -11.83
CA GLU A 40 16.06 -3.67 -11.57
C GLU A 40 14.70 -3.83 -10.88
N ASP A 41 14.00 -2.73 -10.55
CA ASP A 41 12.67 -2.76 -9.93
C ASP A 41 11.60 -3.07 -10.99
N ALA A 42 11.53 -4.34 -11.37
CA ALA A 42 10.36 -4.87 -12.05
C ALA A 42 9.17 -4.82 -11.07
N ASN A 43 8.34 -3.79 -11.19
CA ASN A 43 7.30 -3.40 -10.24
C ASN A 43 6.32 -4.52 -9.81
N LEU A 44 6.23 -4.74 -8.49
CA LEU A 44 5.06 -5.02 -7.62
C LEU A 44 5.47 -5.36 -6.16
N SER A 45 6.77 -5.60 -5.95
CA SER A 45 7.65 -5.21 -4.83
C SER A 45 9.08 -5.60 -5.29
N ARG A 46 10.12 -5.42 -4.47
CA ARG A 46 11.52 -5.81 -4.78
C ARG A 46 11.66 -7.27 -5.27
N ASP A 47 10.68 -8.12 -4.96
CA ASP A 47 10.48 -9.47 -5.49
C ASP A 47 8.99 -9.77 -5.28
N PHE A 48 8.10 -9.48 -6.25
CA PHE A 48 6.66 -9.81 -6.47
C PHE A 48 5.84 -10.57 -5.39
N ASN A 49 6.25 -10.56 -4.14
CA ASN A 49 5.82 -11.43 -3.06
C ASN A 49 4.48 -10.90 -2.52
N ASP A 50 4.33 -9.58 -2.55
CA ASP A 50 3.14 -8.87 -2.12
C ASP A 50 1.94 -9.19 -3.02
N CYS A 51 2.16 -9.58 -4.29
CA CYS A 51 1.10 -10.06 -5.18
C CYS A 51 0.40 -11.31 -4.64
N TRP A 52 1.14 -12.22 -3.99
CA TRP A 52 0.56 -13.45 -3.45
C TRP A 52 -0.38 -13.16 -2.28
N ASN A 53 -0.17 -12.03 -1.59
CA ASN A 53 -1.00 -11.60 -0.47
C ASN A 53 -2.38 -11.09 -0.92
N ILE A 54 -2.57 -10.70 -2.21
CA ILE A 54 -3.84 -10.13 -2.71
C ILE A 54 -5.04 -11.03 -2.38
N SER A 55 -4.88 -12.34 -2.54
CA SER A 55 -5.95 -13.30 -2.24
C SER A 55 -6.34 -13.30 -0.76
N GLU A 56 -5.37 -13.23 0.15
CA GLU A 56 -5.61 -13.14 1.60
C GLU A 56 -6.22 -11.79 1.99
N LEU A 57 -5.80 -10.70 1.35
CA LEU A 57 -6.35 -9.36 1.58
C LEU A 57 -7.83 -9.31 1.19
N MET A 58 -8.19 -9.86 0.03
CA MET A 58 -9.58 -9.96 -0.41
C MET A 58 -10.43 -10.81 0.55
N LYS A 59 -9.89 -11.93 1.04
CA LYS A 59 -10.57 -12.77 2.03
C LYS A 59 -10.77 -12.04 3.36
N THR A 60 -9.78 -11.26 3.79
CA THR A 60 -9.85 -10.45 5.02
C THR A 60 -10.94 -9.39 4.90
N ALA A 61 -10.97 -8.64 3.80
CA ALA A 61 -12.01 -7.65 3.53
C ALA A 61 -13.42 -8.27 3.51
N PHE A 62 -13.57 -9.45 2.89
CA PHE A 62 -14.84 -10.19 2.89
C PHE A 62 -15.28 -10.58 4.31
N LEU A 63 -14.36 -11.12 5.13
CA LEU A 63 -14.67 -11.54 6.50
C LEU A 63 -15.04 -10.36 7.39
N ALA A 64 -14.32 -9.24 7.29
CA ALA A 64 -14.64 -8.02 8.02
C ALA A 64 -16.07 -7.53 7.70
N GLY A 65 -16.43 -7.49 6.42
CA GLY A 65 -17.79 -7.13 5.99
C GLY A 65 -18.85 -8.14 6.47
N LYS A 66 -18.57 -9.44 6.39
CA LYS A 66 -19.47 -10.50 6.89
C LYS A 66 -19.70 -10.41 8.40
N ASN A 67 -18.68 -10.02 9.16
CA ASN A 67 -18.72 -9.92 10.62
C ASN A 67 -19.31 -8.60 11.12
N GLY A 68 -19.59 -7.64 10.23
CA GLY A 68 -20.06 -6.30 10.62
C GLY A 68 -18.98 -5.45 11.26
N GLU A 69 -17.71 -5.72 10.97
CA GLU A 69 -16.60 -4.90 11.44
C GLU A 69 -16.63 -3.54 10.73
N GLU A 70 -16.40 -2.47 11.49
CA GLU A 70 -16.27 -1.13 10.94
C GLU A 70 -15.07 -1.06 9.98
N PHE A 71 -15.27 -0.43 8.82
CA PHE A 71 -14.26 -0.32 7.77
C PHE A 71 -13.89 1.14 7.55
N GLU A 72 -12.66 1.50 7.91
CA GLU A 72 -12.14 2.86 7.80
C GLU A 72 -10.95 2.90 6.87
N ILE A 73 -10.91 3.89 5.97
CA ILE A 73 -9.75 4.17 5.12
C ILE A 73 -9.19 5.54 5.49
N GLU A 74 -7.89 5.58 5.74
CA GLU A 74 -7.11 6.79 5.97
C GLU A 74 -6.03 6.91 4.89
N ILE A 75 -5.99 8.05 4.19
CA ILE A 75 -4.95 8.34 3.19
C ILE A 75 -3.97 9.33 3.81
N LEU A 76 -2.71 8.93 3.90
CA LEU A 76 -1.62 9.74 4.39
C LEU A 76 -0.71 10.11 3.22
N ARG A 77 -0.60 11.42 2.97
CA ARG A 77 0.40 11.96 2.05
C ARG A 77 1.67 12.26 2.84
N VAL A 78 2.79 11.68 2.41
CA VAL A 78 4.07 11.77 3.13
C VAL A 78 5.15 12.28 2.20
N ASP A 79 6.14 12.96 2.77
CA ASP A 79 7.27 13.43 1.98
C ASP A 79 8.34 12.33 1.80
N GLU A 80 8.38 11.37 2.74
CA GLU A 80 9.37 10.29 2.79
C GLU A 80 8.75 8.96 3.27
N PHE A 81 9.37 7.85 2.86
CA PHE A 81 9.00 6.47 3.18
C PHE A 81 10.14 5.77 3.94
#